data_AF-X0QDV0-F1
#
_entry.id   AF-X0QDV0-F1
#
_cell.length_a   1.000
_cell.length_b   1.000
_cell.length_c   1.000
_cell.angle_alpha   90.00
_cell.angle_beta   90.00
_cell.angle_gamma   90.00
#
_symmetry.space_group_name_H-M   'P 1'
#
loop_
_entity.id
_entity.type
_entity.pdbx_description
1 polymer ?
#
loop_
_entity_poly.entity_id
_entity_poly.type
_entity_poly.pdbx_seq_one_letter_code
_entity_poly.pdbx_strand_id
1 'polypeptide(L)' 'MQVIQSSGHNGWAVRCDLCEHRFDAAVAGQAAAVAFARINGWVVGETTRCPMCATARVG' A
#
# COMPACT_ATOMS: atom_id res chain seq x y z
N MET A 1 4.38 -1.40 13.77
CA MET A 1 3.91 -0.22 13.02
C MET A 1 2.86 -0.71 12.02
N GLN A 2 1.57 -0.46 12.26
CA GLN A 2 0.50 -1.01 11.41
C GLN A 2 0.41 -0.23 10.08
N VAL A 3 0.72 -0.93 8.99
CA VAL A 3 0.87 -0.41 7.62
C VAL A 3 -0.46 0.00 6.97
N ILE A 4 -1.58 -0.45 7.55
CA ILE A 4 -2.91 -0.23 6.99
C ILE A 4 -3.78 0.43 8.05
N GLN A 5 -4.07 1.71 7.83
CA GLN A 5 -4.96 2.49 8.68
C GLN A 5 -6.32 2.60 7.99
N SER A 6 -7.38 2.32 8.74
CA SER A 6 -8.74 2.70 8.35
C SER A 6 -8.78 4.21 8.25
N SER A 7 -8.81 4.77 7.05
CA SER A 7 -9.17 6.19 6.90
C SER A 7 -10.66 6.26 7.19
N GLY A 8 -11.09 7.18 8.06
CA GLY A 8 -12.48 7.28 8.57
C GLY A 8 -13.57 7.54 7.51
N HIS A 9 -13.27 7.35 6.22
CA HIS A 9 -14.11 7.56 5.05
C HIS A 9 -14.34 6.27 4.24
N ASN A 10 -14.48 5.11 4.91
CA ASN A 10 -14.84 3.82 4.31
C ASN A 10 -13.75 3.19 3.41
N GLY A 11 -12.48 3.44 3.71
CA GLY A 11 -11.36 2.91 2.93
C GLY A 11 -10.16 2.48 3.77
N TRP A 12 -9.22 1.82 3.11
CA TRP A 12 -7.94 1.41 3.66
C TRP A 12 -6.84 2.17 2.94
N ALA A 13 -5.87 2.66 3.69
CA ALA A 13 -4.69 3.26 3.09
C ALA A 13 -3.47 2.35 3.20
N VAL A 14 -2.77 2.15 2.09
CA VAL A 14 -1.48 1.46 2.03
C VAL A 14 -0.38 2.52 1.98
N ARG A 15 0.64 2.41 2.83
CA ARG A 15 1.76 3.35 2.89
C ARG A 15 3.07 2.67 2.50
N CYS A 16 3.88 3.34 1.70
CA CYS A 16 5.23 2.91 1.36
C CYS A 16 6.15 3.07 2.57
N ASP A 17 6.92 2.04 2.91
CA ASP A 17 7.86 2.09 4.04
C ASP A 17 9.11 2.93 3.74
N LEU A 18 9.39 3.24 2.47
CA LEU A 18 10.60 3.98 2.07
C LEU A 18 10.38 5.48 1.84
N CYS A 19 9.27 5.86 1.20
CA CYS A 19 9.02 7.25 0.80
C CYS A 19 7.70 7.81 1.32
N GLU A 20 7.00 7.05 2.17
CA GLU A 20 5.72 7.42 2.78
C GLU A 20 4.57 7.70 1.80
N HIS A 21 4.78 7.49 0.50
CA HIS A 21 3.74 7.56 -0.52
C HIS A 21 2.54 6.69 -0.10
N ARG A 22 1.33 7.19 -0.35
CA ARG A 22 0.09 6.59 0.14
C ARG A 22 -0.81 6.23 -1.03
N PHE A 23 -1.50 5.11 -0.90
CA PHE A 23 -2.54 4.65 -1.81
C PHE A 23 -3.81 4.39 -1.02
N ASP A 24 -4.84 5.18 -1.28
CA ASP A 24 -6.15 5.06 -0.64
C ASP A 24 -7.06 4.15 -1.46
N ALA A 25 -7.51 3.06 -0.84
CA ALA A 25 -8.38 2.06 -1.42
C ALA A 25 -9.76 2.12 -0.75
N ALA A 26 -10.77 2.62 -1.48
CA ALA A 26 -12.16 2.64 -1.05
C ALA A 26 -12.81 1.24 -1.17
N VAL A 27 -12.33 0.28 -0.38
CA VAL A 27 -12.79 -1.11 -0.38
C VAL A 27 -13.14 -1.56 1.03
N ALA A 28 -14.09 -2.49 1.15
CA ALA A 28 -14.65 -2.89 2.44
C ALA A 28 -13.71 -3.74 3.33
N GLY A 29 -12.53 -4.14 2.87
CA GLY A 29 -11.66 -5.06 3.62
C GLY A 29 -10.18 -4.95 3.31
N GLN A 30 -9.36 -5.27 4.31
CA GLN A 30 -7.90 -5.22 4.24
C GLN A 30 -7.35 -6.09 3.11
N ALA A 31 -7.87 -7.33 2.97
CA ALA A 31 -7.45 -8.23 1.90
C ALA A 31 -7.76 -7.67 0.51
N ALA A 32 -8.92 -7.02 0.34
CA ALA A 32 -9.28 -6.34 -0.90
C ALA A 32 -8.36 -5.13 -1.16
N ALA A 33 -7.97 -4.39 -0.12
CA ALA A 33 -7.05 -3.26 -0.25
C ALA A 33 -5.65 -3.72 -0.68
N VAL A 34 -5.16 -4.83 -0.12
CA VAL A 34 -3.88 -5.44 -0.51
C VAL A 34 -3.94 -5.92 -1.96
N ALA A 35 -5.00 -6.62 -2.35
CA ALA A 35 -5.19 -7.08 -3.73
C ALA A 35 -5.23 -5.88 -4.70
N PHE A 36 -5.97 -4.83 -4.34
CA PHE A 36 -6.09 -3.63 -5.17
C PHE A 36 -4.77 -2.88 -5.29
N ALA A 37 -4.00 -2.75 -4.21
CA ALA A 37 -2.67 -2.17 -4.24
C ALA A 37 -1.73 -2.98 -5.14
N ARG A 38 -1.74 -4.32 -5.04
CA ARG A 38 -0.93 -5.20 -5.90
C ARG A 38 -1.27 -5.07 -7.38
N ILE A 39 -2.55 -4.97 -7.73
CA ILE A 39 -3.00 -4.70 -9.10
C ILE A 39 -2.44 -3.36 -9.61
N ASN A 40 -2.32 -2.37 -8.73
CA ASN A 40 -1.75 -1.05 -9.03
C ASN A 40 -0.20 -1.01 -8.90
N GLY A 41 0.47 -2.17 -8.90
CA GLY A 41 1.93 -2.25 -8.93
C GLY A 41 2.62 -2.11 -7.58
N TRP A 42 1.89 -2.14 -6.47
CA TRP A 42 2.49 -2.15 -5.14
C TRP A 42 3.00 -3.53 -4.76
N VAL A 43 4.16 -3.57 -4.12
CA VAL A 43 4.65 -4.76 -3.43
C VAL A 43 4.19 -4.69 -1.99
N VAL A 44 3.40 -5.68 -1.55
CA VAL A 44 2.86 -5.75 -0.19
C VAL A 44 3.20 -7.12 0.40
N GLY A 45 4.01 -7.13 1.45
CA GLY A 45 4.54 -8.32 2.12
C GLY A 45 5.23 -7.95 3.44
N GLU A 46 6.43 -8.47 3.70
CA GLU A 46 7.24 -8.09 4.87
C GLU A 46 7.61 -6.60 4.86
N THR A 47 7.85 -6.03 3.68
CA THR A 47 7.93 -4.58 3.47
C THR A 47 6.93 -4.16 2.40
N THR A 48 6.35 -2.97 2.56
CA THR A 48 5.43 -2.37 1.61
C THR A 48 6.16 -1.30 0.79
N ARG A 49 6.15 -1.45 -0.54
CA ARG A 49 6.81 -0.53 -1.48
C ARG A 49 5.85 -0.07 -2.55
N CYS A 50 5.83 1.24 -2.81
CA CYS A 50 5.11 1.81 -3.94
C CYS A 50 5.80 1.41 -5.27
N PRO A 51 5.11 1.54 -6.42
CA PRO A 51 5.65 1.13 -7.72
C PRO A 51 7.02 1.75 -8.03
N MET A 52 7.22 3.02 -7.66
CA MET A 52 8.48 3.73 -7.86
C MET A 52 9.61 3.14 -7.02
N CYS A 53 9.38 2.93 -5.72
CA CYS A 53 10.38 2.35 -4.83
C CYS A 53 10.61 0.84 -5.05
N ALA A 54 9.63 0.13 -5.61
CA ALA A 54 9.79 -1.26 -6.01
C ALA A 54 10.65 -1.40 -7.28
N THR A 55 10.56 -0.43 -8.19
CA THR A 55 11.32 -0.40 -9.46
C THR A 55 12.71 0.20 -9.28
N ALA A 56 12.87 1.14 -8.34
CA ALA A 56 14.17 1.67 -7.96
C ALA A 56 15.07 0.52 -7.50
N ARG A 57 15.97 0.08 -8.38
CA ARG A 57 17.04 -0.83 -8.00
C ARG A 57 17.84 -0.09 -6.93
N VAL A 58 17.83 -0.61 -5.70
CA VAL A 58 18.87 -0.31 -4.74
C VAL A 58 20.13 -0.94 -5.34
N GLY A 59 20.88 -0.13 -6.08
CA GLY A 59 22.21 -0.45 -6.59
C GLY A 59 23.24 -0.21 -5.51
#